data_AF-A0A9E0ZQT3-F1
#
_entry.id   AF-A0A9E0ZQT3-F1
#
_cell.length_a   1.000
_cell.length_b   1.000
_cell.length_c   1.000
_cell.angle_alpha   90.00
_cell.angle_beta   90.00
_cell.angle_gamma   90.00
#
_symmetry.space_group_name_H-M   'P 1'
#
loop_
_entity.id
_entity.type
_entity.pdbx_description
1 polymer ?
#
loop_
_entity_poly.entity_id
_entity_poly.type
_entity_poly.pdbx_seq_one_letter_code
_entity_poly.pdbx_strand_id
1 'polypeptide(L)'
;MIDFTENYFNSNYSQLDGYDREKAKQKALQTVVPLIMDNELTPKQNICLRYKYINNKNQKEIAELLKLSQPTVSRHINAAKDIMNNSLKYCYIALSKAIDEYERLSTQ
;
A
#
# COMPACT_ATOMS: atom_id res chain seq x y z
N MET A 1 0.42 -2.66 15.42
CA MET A 1 0.15 -1.52 14.51
C MET A 1 -0.37 -2.11 13.21
N ILE A 2 -1.41 -1.54 12.57
CA ILE A 2 -1.94 -2.04 11.30
C ILE A 2 -0.90 -1.79 10.20
N ASP A 3 -0.57 -2.83 9.41
CA ASP A 3 0.30 -2.73 8.25
C ASP A 3 -0.53 -2.50 6.99
N PHE A 4 -0.81 -1.24 6.70
CA PHE A 4 -1.63 -0.83 5.56
C PHE A 4 -1.03 -1.24 4.22
N THR A 5 0.29 -1.26 4.12
CA THR A 5 1.03 -1.65 2.92
C THR A 5 0.85 -3.14 2.65
N GLU A 6 1.09 -3.98 3.66
CA GLU A 6 0.93 -5.44 3.54
C GLU A 6 -0.52 -5.81 3.20
N ASN A 7 -1.48 -5.18 3.89
CA ASN A 7 -2.90 -5.39 3.61
C ASN A 7 -3.26 -5.00 2.18
N TYR A 8 -2.86 -3.81 1.71
CA TYR A 8 -3.18 -3.36 0.36
C TYR A 8 -2.68 -4.32 -0.73
N PHE A 9 -1.43 -4.80 -0.62
CA PHE A 9 -0.84 -5.66 -1.65
C PHE A 9 -1.28 -7.12 -1.58
N ASN A 10 -1.63 -7.63 -0.39
CA ASN A 10 -1.96 -9.06 -0.22
C ASN A 10 -3.46 -9.35 -0.16
N SER A 11 -4.31 -8.35 0.09
CA SER A 11 -5.75 -8.57 0.21
C SER A 11 -6.40 -8.73 -1.18
N ASN A 12 -7.09 -9.86 -1.37
CA ASN A 12 -7.91 -10.13 -2.56
C ASN A 12 -9.33 -9.56 -2.39
N TYR A 13 -9.45 -8.23 -2.48
CA TYR A 13 -10.73 -7.52 -2.37
C TYR A 13 -11.74 -7.87 -3.48
N SER A 14 -11.29 -8.51 -4.56
CA SER A 14 -12.16 -9.04 -5.63
C SER A 14 -13.11 -10.15 -5.15
N GLN A 15 -12.87 -10.74 -3.98
CA GLN A 15 -13.70 -11.79 -3.38
C GLN A 15 -14.72 -11.27 -2.35
N LEU A 16 -14.76 -9.95 -2.10
CA LEU A 16 -15.70 -9.35 -1.15
C LEU A 16 -17.06 -9.09 -1.82
N ASP A 17 -17.78 -10.14 -2.16
CA ASP A 17 -19.16 -9.98 -2.62
C ASP A 17 -20.04 -9.37 -1.53
N GLY A 18 -20.81 -8.34 -1.89
CA GLY A 18 -21.74 -7.64 -1.01
C GLY A 18 -21.18 -6.49 -0.17
N TYR A 19 -19.87 -6.19 -0.20
CA TYR A 19 -19.28 -5.08 0.58
C TYR A 19 -18.89 -3.88 -0.30
N ASP A 20 -19.88 -3.06 -0.69
CA ASP A 20 -19.66 -1.86 -1.51
C ASP A 20 -18.71 -0.84 -0.84
N ARG A 21 -18.77 -0.74 0.49
CA ARG A 21 -17.88 0.14 1.29
C ARG A 21 -16.40 -0.22 1.16
N GLU A 22 -16.05 -1.49 1.32
CA GLU A 22 -14.65 -1.94 1.25
C GLU A 22 -14.13 -1.91 -0.18
N LYS A 23 -15.00 -2.21 -1.18
CA LYS A 23 -14.67 -2.01 -2.60
C LYS A 23 -14.37 -0.54 -2.92
N ALA A 24 -15.18 0.39 -2.41
CA ALA A 24 -14.99 1.82 -2.61
C ALA A 24 -13.67 2.31 -2.00
N LYS A 25 -13.37 1.93 -0.74
CA LYS A 25 -12.09 2.23 -0.10
C LYS A 25 -10.92 1.70 -0.92
N GLN A 26 -10.98 0.44 -1.36
CA GLN A 26 -9.89 -0.15 -2.12
C GLN A 26 -9.67 0.57 -3.45
N LYS A 27 -10.74 0.92 -4.18
CA LYS A 27 -10.63 1.65 -5.44
C LYS A 27 -10.02 3.05 -5.25
N ALA A 28 -10.35 3.73 -4.15
CA ALA A 28 -9.70 4.99 -3.78
C ALA A 28 -8.22 4.79 -3.38
N LEU A 29 -7.88 3.70 -2.70
CA LEU A 29 -6.48 3.40 -2.38
C LEU A 29 -5.66 3.07 -3.65
N GLN A 30 -6.25 2.39 -4.63
CA GLN A 30 -5.63 2.11 -5.92
C GLN A 30 -5.20 3.37 -6.68
N THR A 31 -5.90 4.50 -6.49
CA THR A 31 -5.52 5.77 -7.13
C THR A 31 -4.36 6.46 -6.43
N VAL A 32 -4.22 6.31 -5.11
CA VAL A 32 -3.19 7.03 -4.33
C VAL A 32 -1.91 6.23 -4.15
N VAL A 33 -1.96 4.89 -4.13
CA VAL A 33 -0.76 4.06 -3.94
C VAL A 33 0.33 4.34 -4.98
N PRO A 34 0.06 4.38 -6.30
CA PRO A 34 1.08 4.72 -7.29
C PRO A 34 1.67 6.11 -7.05
N LEU A 35 0.84 7.08 -6.66
CA LEU A 35 1.28 8.46 -6.39
C LEU A 35 2.23 8.52 -5.18
N ILE A 36 1.92 7.81 -4.09
CA ILE A 36 2.81 7.74 -2.93
C ILE A 36 4.12 7.07 -3.32
N MET A 37 4.05 5.96 -4.06
CA MET A 37 5.25 5.25 -4.50
C MET A 37 6.15 6.14 -5.36
N ASP A 38 5.58 6.91 -6.29
CA ASP A 38 6.37 7.68 -7.27
C ASP A 38 6.83 9.05 -6.74
N ASN A 39 6.14 9.64 -5.76
CA ASN A 39 6.48 10.97 -5.23
C ASN A 39 7.17 10.94 -3.86
N GLU A 40 6.88 9.96 -3.01
CA GLU A 40 7.37 9.95 -1.61
C GLU A 40 8.53 8.98 -1.39
N LEU A 41 8.69 7.99 -2.26
CA LEU A 41 9.79 7.01 -2.15
C LEU A 41 10.99 7.43 -2.99
N THR A 42 12.18 7.23 -2.44
CA THR A 42 13.41 7.30 -3.25
C THR A 42 13.38 6.22 -4.35
N PRO A 43 14.13 6.40 -5.46
CA PRO A 43 14.16 5.41 -6.55
C PRO A 43 14.52 3.99 -6.08
N LYS A 44 15.41 3.86 -5.09
CA LYS A 44 15.82 2.57 -4.53
C LYS A 44 14.75 1.93 -3.62
N GLN A 45 14.03 2.73 -2.84
CA GLN A 45 12.89 2.26 -2.06
C GLN A 45 11.77 1.78 -2.97
N ASN A 46 11.41 2.60 -3.97
CA ASN A 46 10.36 2.31 -4.95
C ASN A 46 10.65 0.99 -5.69
N ILE A 47 11.84 0.84 -6.30
CA ILE A 47 12.16 -0.37 -7.05
C ILE A 47 12.20 -1.63 -6.17
N CYS A 48 12.72 -1.55 -4.95
CA CYS A 48 12.70 -2.66 -3.99
C CYS A 48 11.26 -3.05 -3.61
N LEU A 49 10.39 -2.06 -3.36
CA LEU A 49 8.99 -2.30 -3.00
C LEU A 49 8.21 -2.93 -4.16
N ARG A 50 8.40 -2.44 -5.39
CA ARG A 50 7.79 -3.02 -6.61
C ARG A 50 8.24 -4.45 -6.82
N TYR A 51 9.53 -4.74 -6.70
CA TYR A 51 10.00 -6.12 -6.84
C TYR A 51 9.40 -7.05 -5.79
N LYS A 52 9.28 -6.58 -4.54
CA LYS A 52 8.73 -7.38 -3.44
C LYS A 52 7.24 -7.70 -3.65
N TYR A 53 6.41 -6.71 -3.92
CA TYR A 53 4.94 -6.87 -3.89
C TYR A 53 4.29 -7.01 -5.26
N ILE A 54 4.87 -6.44 -6.32
CA ILE A 54 4.31 -6.52 -7.68
C ILE A 54 4.91 -7.70 -8.43
N ASN A 55 6.23 -7.89 -8.31
CA ASN A 55 6.95 -8.97 -8.99
C ASN A 55 7.16 -10.22 -8.11
N ASN A 56 6.65 -10.22 -6.88
CA ASN A 56 6.70 -11.35 -5.94
C ASN A 56 8.11 -11.90 -5.67
N LYS A 57 9.13 -11.04 -5.70
CA LYS A 57 10.52 -11.44 -5.44
C LYS A 57 10.82 -11.47 -3.95
N ASN A 58 11.64 -12.44 -3.54
CA ASN A 58 12.20 -12.47 -2.19
C ASN A 58 13.42 -11.54 -2.07
N GLN A 59 13.86 -11.25 -0.83
CA GLN A 59 14.95 -10.30 -0.59
C GLN A 59 16.29 -10.72 -1.22
N LYS A 60 16.56 -12.03 -1.31
CA LYS A 60 17.77 -12.57 -1.95
C LYS A 60 17.76 -12.29 -3.45
N GLU A 61 16.65 -12.58 -4.12
CA GLU A 61 16.49 -12.32 -5.56
C GLU A 61 16.60 -10.82 -5.88
N ILE A 62 16.02 -9.97 -5.04
CA ILE A 62 16.11 -8.51 -5.20
C ILE A 62 17.56 -8.04 -5.01
N ALA A 63 18.27 -8.58 -4.01
CA ALA A 63 19.66 -8.27 -3.75
C ALA A 63 20.56 -8.63 -4.95
N GLU A 64 20.35 -9.80 -5.55
CA GLU A 64 21.05 -10.26 -6.75
C GLU A 64 20.76 -9.35 -7.96
N LEU A 65 19.48 -9.03 -8.21
CA LEU A 65 19.08 -8.16 -9.34
C LEU A 65 19.63 -6.74 -9.24
N LEU A 66 19.63 -6.18 -8.03
CA LEU A 66 20.07 -4.80 -7.79
C LEU A 66 21.56 -4.68 -7.48
N LYS A 67 22.28 -5.81 -7.41
CA LYS A 67 23.68 -5.89 -6.97
C LYS A 67 23.90 -5.20 -5.62
N LEU A 68 23.03 -5.51 -4.65
CA LEU A 68 23.06 -4.99 -3.27
C LEU A 68 23.21 -6.15 -2.28
N SER A 69 23.52 -5.83 -1.02
CA SER A 69 23.43 -6.82 0.06
C SER A 69 21.98 -7.04 0.48
N GLN A 70 21.63 -8.24 0.94
CA GLN A 70 20.30 -8.51 1.50
C GLN A 70 19.93 -7.56 2.66
N PRO A 71 20.84 -7.24 3.61
CA PRO A 71 20.56 -6.22 4.63
C PRO A 71 20.21 -4.85 4.05
N THR A 72 20.90 -4.42 2.98
CA THR A 72 20.61 -3.14 2.30
C THR A 72 19.21 -3.16 1.67
N VAL A 73 18.84 -4.25 1.00
CA VAL A 73 17.48 -4.44 0.44
C VAL A 73 16.43 -4.41 1.55
N SER A 74 16.65 -5.14 2.64
CA SER A 74 15.75 -5.15 3.80
C SER A 74 15.53 -3.74 4.35
N ARG A 75 16.60 -2.95 4.50
CA ARG A 75 16.51 -1.54 4.93
C ARG A 75 15.69 -0.69 3.96
N HIS A 76 15.88 -0.85 2.66
CA HIS A 76 15.08 -0.11 1.66
C HIS A 76 13.60 -0.49 1.71
N ILE A 77 13.28 -1.78 1.83
CA ILE A 77 11.89 -2.26 1.94
C ILE A 77 11.24 -1.71 3.21
N ASN A 78 11.89 -1.84 4.36
CA ASN A 78 11.33 -1.38 5.63
C ASN A 78 11.11 0.15 5.63
N ALA A 79 12.09 0.93 5.19
CA ALA A 79 11.94 2.38 5.10
C ALA A 79 10.82 2.78 4.13
N ALA A 80 10.67 2.05 3.01
CA ALA A 80 9.57 2.28 2.07
C ALA A 80 8.21 1.93 2.69
N LYS A 81 8.11 0.80 3.41
CA LYS A 81 6.89 0.40 4.13
C LYS A 81 6.50 1.43 5.20
N ASP A 82 7.45 2.00 5.92
CA ASP A 82 7.16 3.02 6.94
C ASP A 82 6.53 4.27 6.31
N ILE A 83 7.08 4.74 5.18
CA ILE A 83 6.51 5.88 4.43
C ILE A 83 5.11 5.53 3.92
N MET A 84 4.97 4.38 3.25
CA MET A 84 3.69 3.92 2.72
C MET A 84 2.63 3.79 3.82
N ASN A 85 2.97 3.18 4.97
CA ASN A 85 2.05 2.99 6.10
C ASN A 85 1.62 4.32 6.70
N ASN A 86 2.52 5.28 6.84
CA ASN A 86 2.17 6.61 7.32
C ASN A 86 1.19 7.31 6.38
N SER A 87 1.46 7.31 5.07
CA SER A 87 0.58 7.95 4.08
C SER A 87 -0.77 7.26 3.98
N LEU A 88 -0.78 5.93 3.85
CA LEU A 88 -2.01 5.13 3.71
C LEU A 88 -2.89 5.18 4.96
N LYS A 89 -2.30 5.29 6.16
CA LYS A 89 -3.06 5.48 7.40
C LYS A 89 -3.96 6.71 7.31
N TYR A 90 -3.43 7.85 6.86
CA TYR A 90 -4.21 9.07 6.73
C TYR A 90 -5.29 8.94 5.66
N CYS A 91 -4.97 8.36 4.50
CA CYS A 91 -5.95 8.09 3.45
C CYS A 91 -7.10 7.21 3.96
N TYR A 92 -6.79 6.13 4.67
CA TYR A 92 -7.79 5.20 5.20
C TYR A 92 -8.72 5.88 6.22
N ILE A 93 -8.16 6.69 7.12
CA ILE A 93 -8.95 7.45 8.12
C ILE A 93 -9.88 8.45 7.42
N ALA A 94 -9.36 9.21 6.46
CA ALA A 94 -10.14 10.20 5.73
C ALA A 94 -11.27 9.55 4.93
N LEU A 95 -10.98 8.49 4.18
CA LEU A 95 -11.98 7.74 3.40
C LEU A 95 -13.05 7.13 4.29
N SER A 96 -12.67 6.54 5.43
CA SER A 96 -13.64 5.94 6.35
C SER A 96 -14.61 6.99 6.87
N LYS A 97 -14.12 8.15 7.32
CA LYS A 97 -14.96 9.26 7.78
C LYS A 97 -15.86 9.82 6.67
N ALA A 98 -15.35 9.95 5.46
CA ALA A 98 -16.13 10.45 4.33
C ALA A 98 -17.28 9.51 3.97
N ILE A 99 -17.05 8.20 3.98
CA ILE A 99 -18.10 7.20 3.74
C ILE A 99 -19.15 7.24 4.86
N ASP A 100 -18.71 7.29 6.13
CA ASP A 100 -19.62 7.35 7.28
C ASP A 100 -20.55 8.58 7.20
N GLU A 101 -20.00 9.73 6.81
CA GLU A 101 -20.77 10.96 6.64
C GLU A 101 -21.73 10.90 5.44
N TYR A 102 -21.30 10.28 4.32
CA TYR A 102 -22.17 10.07 3.15
C TYR A 102 -23.37 9.19 3.49
N GLU A 103 -23.14 8.07 4.19
CA GLU A 103 -24.21 7.16 4.64
C GLU A 103 -25.17 7.87 5.60
N ARG A 104 -24.65 8.67 6.54
CA ARG A 104 -25.46 9.49 7.46
C ARG A 104 -26.36 10.49 6.72
N LEU A 105 -25.86 11.13 5.67
CA LEU A 105 -26.64 12.09 4.87
C LEU A 105 -27.65 11.41 3.95
N SER A 106 -27.35 10.20 3.47
CA SER A 106 -28.24 9.43 2.59
C SER A 106 -29.45 8.79 3.27
N THR A 107 -29.44 8.75 4.61
CA THR A 107 -30.50 8.16 5.44
C THR A 107 -31.43 9.21 6.09
N GLN A 108 -31.22 10.50 5.78
CA GLN A 108 -32.06 11.63 6.18
C GLN A 108 -33.00 12.03 5.05
#